data_AF-A0A537GRL2-F1
#
_entry.id   AF-A0A537GRL2-F1
#
_cell.length_a   1.000
_cell.length_b   1.000
_cell.length_c   1.000
_cell.angle_alpha   90.00
_cell.angle_beta   90.00
_cell.angle_gamma   90.00
#
_symmetry.space_group_name_H-M   'P 1'
#
loop_
_entity.id
_entity.type
_entity.pdbx_description
1 polymer ?
#
loop_
_entity_poly.entity_id
_entity_poly.type
_entity_poly.pdbx_seq_one_letter_code
_entity_poly.pdbx_strand_id
1 'polypeptide(L)'
;MNRITTRECRSTSLPFTGAKLAPRKYISFAKRITPVLTPEAVIELRDFYLKMRSKGGEDAAVAITPRQLEALVRISEARARAFLRDTVTVEDAKSAIRIMTVSLSDVGVDVKTGAMDIDVIMTGKPRSLRDSFQRVIETVAEMERETGTVEETVLIAALVDKEKMEEREARRLIGQLIKEGILYSPKPGRLKRTAG
;
A
#
# COMPACT_ATOMS: atom_id res chain seq x y z
N MET A 1 -19.57 -12.65 21.17
CA MET A 1 -18.51 -11.73 21.63
C MET A 1 -18.73 -10.38 20.95
N ASN A 2 -19.48 -9.47 21.59
CA ASN A 2 -19.94 -8.22 21.00
C ASN A 2 -19.61 -7.10 21.97
N ARG A 3 -18.76 -6.13 21.59
CA ARG A 3 -18.55 -4.83 22.29
C ARG A 3 -17.66 -3.90 21.44
N ILE A 4 -18.17 -3.46 20.29
CA ILE A 4 -17.68 -2.24 19.64
C ILE A 4 -18.60 -1.12 20.14
N THR A 5 -18.25 -0.52 21.27
CA THR A 5 -19.03 0.58 21.87
C THR A 5 -18.69 1.88 21.15
N THR A 6 -19.62 2.38 20.34
CA THR A 6 -19.66 3.78 19.90
C THR A 6 -19.91 4.66 21.14
N ARG A 7 -18.92 5.46 21.55
CA ARG A 7 -19.09 6.50 22.58
C ARG A 7 -19.25 7.86 21.92
N GLU A 8 -20.22 8.63 22.41
CA GLU A 8 -20.56 9.98 21.92
C GLU A 8 -19.38 10.96 21.95
N CYS A 9 -19.32 11.77 20.89
CA CYS A 9 -18.27 12.74 20.59
C CYS A 9 -18.40 13.98 21.49
N ARG A 10 -17.46 14.20 22.41
CA ARG A 10 -17.38 15.46 23.18
C ARG A 10 -16.56 16.47 22.37
N SER A 11 -17.22 17.51 21.87
CA SER A 11 -16.54 18.65 21.24
C SER A 11 -15.54 19.27 22.20
N THR A 12 -14.24 19.18 21.88
CA THR A 12 -13.18 19.85 22.63
C THR A 12 -12.67 21.03 21.82
N SER A 13 -13.02 22.24 22.25
CA SER A 13 -12.42 23.47 21.73
C SER A 13 -10.92 23.50 22.07
N LEU A 14 -10.09 23.91 21.10
CA LEU A 14 -8.64 23.99 21.26
C LEU A 14 -8.29 25.14 22.22
N PRO A 15 -7.63 24.88 23.37
CA PRO A 15 -7.43 25.89 24.41
C PRO A 15 -6.17 26.75 24.22
N PHE A 16 -5.57 26.79 23.03
CA PHE A 16 -4.24 27.36 22.82
C PHE A 16 -4.26 28.58 21.90
N THR A 17 -4.76 29.70 22.42
CA THR A 17 -4.66 31.02 21.78
C THR A 17 -3.60 31.84 22.51
N GLY A 18 -2.34 31.72 22.08
CA GLY A 18 -1.23 32.59 22.50
C GLY A 18 -0.05 31.91 23.22
N ALA A 19 1.17 32.35 22.85
CA ALA A 19 2.49 31.98 23.36
C ALA A 19 2.97 30.54 23.08
N LYS A 20 4.27 30.41 22.74
CA LYS A 20 4.99 29.17 22.38
C LYS A 20 4.47 27.94 23.13
N LEU A 21 3.83 27.04 22.39
CA LEU A 21 3.31 25.79 22.93
C LEU A 21 4.46 24.86 23.30
N ALA A 22 4.72 24.70 24.59
CA ALA A 22 5.73 23.75 25.06
C ALA A 22 5.31 22.32 24.68
N PRO A 23 6.20 21.48 24.10
CA PRO A 23 5.89 20.11 23.68
C PRO A 23 5.27 19.26 24.80
N ARG A 24 5.69 19.48 26.05
CA ARG A 24 5.14 18.79 27.23
C ARG A 24 3.66 19.11 27.46
N LYS A 25 3.24 20.37 27.26
CA LYS A 25 1.83 20.79 27.37
C LYS A 25 0.99 20.16 26.27
N TYR A 26 1.49 20.16 25.03
CA TYR A 26 0.83 19.53 23.89
C TYR A 26 0.61 18.03 24.10
N ILE A 27 1.67 17.30 24.44
CA ILE A 27 1.60 15.85 24.68
C ILE A 27 0.62 15.53 25.82
N SER A 28 0.65 16.32 26.91
CA SER A 28 -0.29 16.13 28.02
C SER A 28 -1.74 16.34 27.62
N PHE A 29 -2.02 17.28 26.70
CA PHE A 29 -3.37 17.51 26.18
C PHE A 29 -3.80 16.38 25.23
N ALA A 30 -2.94 16.04 24.26
CA ALA A 30 -3.17 14.96 23.30
C ALA A 30 -3.45 13.62 23.98
N LYS A 31 -2.75 13.30 25.09
CA LYS A 31 -2.97 12.06 25.86
C LYS A 31 -4.39 11.89 26.39
N ARG A 32 -5.15 12.97 26.58
CA ARG A 32 -6.56 12.93 27.04
C ARG A 32 -7.53 12.51 25.94
N ILE A 33 -7.12 12.61 24.68
CA ILE A 33 -7.94 12.25 23.51
C ILE A 33 -7.82 10.74 23.30
N THR A 34 -8.96 10.08 23.10
CA THR A 34 -9.05 8.64 22.79
C THR A 34 -9.78 8.49 21.47
N PRO A 35 -9.05 8.52 20.33
CA PRO A 35 -9.67 8.49 19.02
C PRO A 35 -10.41 7.17 18.76
N VAL A 36 -11.51 7.23 18.02
CA VAL A 36 -12.29 6.05 17.62
C VAL A 36 -12.08 5.79 16.12
N LEU A 37 -11.95 4.52 15.74
CA LEU A 37 -11.82 4.16 14.33
C LEU A 37 -13.11 4.42 13.56
N THR A 38 -12.98 5.05 12.40
CA THR A 38 -14.08 5.08 11.44
C THR A 38 -14.22 3.72 10.73
N PRO A 39 -15.41 3.36 10.23
CA PRO A 39 -15.62 2.10 9.52
C PRO A 39 -14.66 1.89 8.35
N GLU A 40 -14.34 2.96 7.63
CA GLU A 40 -13.44 2.94 6.47
C GLU A 40 -12.00 2.63 6.91
N ALA A 41 -11.55 3.22 8.03
CA ALA A 41 -10.23 2.93 8.59
C ALA A 41 -10.12 1.47 9.06
N VAL A 42 -11.20 0.91 9.63
CA VAL A 42 -11.24 -0.51 10.02
C VAL A 42 -11.07 -1.43 8.81
N ILE A 43 -11.77 -1.14 7.71
CA ILE A 43 -11.68 -1.92 6.47
C ILE A 43 -10.24 -1.90 5.94
N GLU A 44 -9.62 -0.73 5.85
CA GLU A 44 -8.24 -0.58 5.35
C GLU A 44 -7.23 -1.37 6.18
N LEU A 45 -7.31 -1.30 7.52
CA LEU A 45 -6.41 -2.05 8.41
C LEU A 45 -6.63 -3.56 8.32
N ARG A 46 -7.90 -4.00 8.25
CA ARG A 46 -8.27 -5.41 8.13
C ARG A 46 -7.76 -5.99 6.82
N ASP A 47 -8.02 -5.30 5.72
CA ASP A 47 -7.68 -5.79 4.38
C ASP A 47 -6.16 -5.87 4.21
N PHE A 48 -5.41 -4.92 4.75
CA PHE A 48 -3.95 -5.01 4.82
C PHE A 48 -3.47 -6.19 5.68
N TYR A 49 -4.05 -6.40 6.87
CA TYR A 49 -3.70 -7.53 7.73
C TYR A 49 -3.95 -8.88 7.05
N LEU A 50 -5.08 -9.04 6.36
CA LEU A 50 -5.39 -10.27 5.62
C LEU A 50 -4.39 -10.50 4.47
N LYS A 51 -4.05 -9.44 3.72
CA LYS A 51 -3.02 -9.49 2.67
C LYS A 51 -1.63 -9.83 3.21
N MET A 52 -1.29 -9.30 4.39
CA MET A 52 -0.03 -9.62 5.06
C MET A 52 -0.05 -11.11 5.43
N ARG A 53 -1.11 -11.55 6.13
CA ARG A 53 -1.25 -12.92 6.65
C ARG A 53 -1.26 -13.99 5.56
N SER A 54 -1.86 -13.73 4.40
CA SER A 54 -1.84 -14.68 3.29
C SER A 54 -0.45 -14.88 2.70
N LYS A 55 0.46 -13.91 2.85
CA LYS A 55 1.85 -13.99 2.39
C LYS A 55 2.79 -14.60 3.43
N GLY A 56 2.45 -14.50 4.71
CA GLY A 56 3.22 -15.07 5.81
C GLY A 56 2.92 -16.56 6.07
N GLY A 57 2.91 -17.39 5.02
CA GLY A 57 2.68 -18.85 5.10
C GLY A 57 3.79 -19.60 5.85
N GLU A 58 3.74 -20.94 5.84
CA GLU A 58 4.66 -21.81 6.62
C GLU A 58 6.16 -21.56 6.34
N ASP A 59 6.52 -21.01 5.17
CA ASP A 59 7.89 -20.68 4.79
C ASP A 59 8.30 -19.21 5.08
N ALA A 60 7.44 -18.41 5.72
CA ALA A 60 7.74 -17.02 6.00
C ALA A 60 8.66 -16.86 7.21
N ALA A 61 9.71 -16.04 7.07
CA ALA A 61 10.69 -15.76 8.12
C ALA A 61 10.08 -15.17 9.41
N VAL A 62 8.88 -14.58 9.33
CA VAL A 62 8.15 -14.00 10.46
C VAL A 62 6.69 -14.46 10.45
N ALA A 63 6.27 -15.14 11.52
CA ALA A 63 4.89 -15.54 11.70
C ALA A 63 3.98 -14.30 11.90
N ILE A 64 2.95 -14.18 11.07
CA ILE A 64 1.99 -13.08 11.14
C ILE A 64 0.90 -13.41 12.16
N THR A 65 0.83 -12.60 13.21
CA THR A 65 -0.06 -12.86 14.36
C THR A 65 -1.09 -11.74 14.53
N PRO A 66 -2.23 -12.00 15.21
CA PRO A 66 -3.22 -10.96 15.51
C PRO A 66 -2.67 -9.75 16.25
N ARG A 67 -1.54 -9.90 16.97
CA ARG A 67 -0.85 -8.80 17.66
C ARG A 67 -0.38 -7.70 16.69
N GLN A 68 -0.09 -8.04 15.44
CA GLN A 68 0.30 -7.05 14.43
C GLN A 68 -0.89 -6.18 14.01
N LEU A 69 -2.11 -6.72 13.99
CA LEU A 69 -3.32 -5.93 13.77
C LEU A 69 -3.55 -4.94 14.93
N GLU A 70 -3.36 -5.39 16.18
CA GLU A 70 -3.42 -4.49 17.34
C GLU A 70 -2.36 -3.38 17.25
N ALA A 71 -1.14 -3.70 16.80
CA ALA A 71 -0.08 -2.72 16.62
C ALA A 71 -0.45 -1.67 15.57
N LEU A 72 -1.01 -2.08 14.43
CA LEU A 72 -1.50 -1.18 13.38
C LEU A 72 -2.59 -0.23 13.90
N VAL A 73 -3.54 -0.75 14.68
CA VAL A 73 -4.59 0.06 15.32
C VAL A 73 -3.96 1.09 16.26
N ARG A 74 -3.04 0.68 17.14
CA ARG A 74 -2.38 1.60 18.08
C ARG A 74 -1.59 2.70 17.38
N ILE A 75 -0.89 2.40 16.29
CA ILE A 75 -0.15 3.41 15.52
C ILE A 75 -1.13 4.40 14.87
N SER A 76 -2.25 3.91 14.33
CA SER A 76 -3.28 4.75 13.71
C SER A 76 -3.94 5.69 14.73
N GLU A 77 -4.29 5.18 15.91
CA GLU A 77 -4.81 5.96 17.03
C GLU A 77 -3.78 6.97 17.55
N ALA A 78 -2.51 6.58 17.65
CA ALA A 78 -1.44 7.48 18.09
C ALA A 78 -1.27 8.65 17.13
N ARG A 79 -1.38 8.40 15.82
CA ARG A 79 -1.37 9.46 14.80
C ARG A 79 -2.58 10.37 14.96
N ALA A 80 -3.81 9.85 14.96
CA ALA A 80 -5.01 10.66 15.14
C ALA A 80 -4.94 11.54 16.41
N ARG A 81 -4.44 10.96 17.52
CA ARG A 81 -4.20 11.64 18.79
C ARG A 81 -3.17 12.77 18.67
N ALA A 82 -2.10 12.55 17.91
CA ALA A 82 -1.09 13.56 17.61
C ALA A 82 -1.58 14.67 16.66
N PHE A 83 -2.76 14.52 16.05
CA PHE A 83 -3.46 15.59 15.33
C PHE A 83 -4.62 16.18 16.14
N LEU A 84 -4.75 15.79 17.42
CA LEU A 84 -5.84 16.17 18.31
C LEU A 84 -7.23 15.82 17.74
N ARG A 85 -7.33 14.72 16.99
CA ARG A 85 -8.60 14.25 16.42
C ARG A 85 -9.24 13.18 17.28
N ASP A 86 -10.56 13.24 17.41
CA ASP A 86 -11.37 12.24 18.10
C ASP A 86 -11.68 11.01 17.23
N THR A 87 -11.32 11.04 15.95
CA THR A 87 -11.53 9.95 15.01
C THR A 87 -10.27 9.60 14.22
N VAL A 88 -10.06 8.31 14.02
CA VAL A 88 -8.98 7.77 13.17
C VAL A 88 -9.48 7.72 11.74
N THR A 89 -8.82 8.45 10.84
CA THR A 89 -9.20 8.49 9.42
C THR A 89 -8.48 7.42 8.62
N VAL A 90 -8.93 7.21 7.38
CA VAL A 90 -8.25 6.34 6.40
C VAL A 90 -6.79 6.74 6.20
N GLU A 91 -6.48 8.04 6.23
CA GLU A 91 -5.12 8.53 6.08
C GLU A 91 -4.20 8.07 7.24
N ASP A 92 -4.74 7.96 8.46
CA ASP A 92 -4.00 7.45 9.60
C ASP A 92 -3.71 5.97 9.47
N ALA A 93 -4.73 5.19 9.07
CA ALA A 93 -4.59 3.78 8.78
C ALA A 93 -3.51 3.54 7.71
N LYS A 94 -3.57 4.27 6.58
CA LYS A 94 -2.56 4.19 5.52
C LYS A 94 -1.17 4.56 6.03
N SER A 95 -1.06 5.53 6.94
CA SER A 95 0.22 5.92 7.53
C SER A 95 0.79 4.85 8.44
N ALA A 96 -0.05 4.20 9.26
CA ALA A 96 0.36 3.07 10.09
C ALA A 96 0.81 1.87 9.23
N ILE A 97 0.08 1.59 8.15
CA ILE A 97 0.44 0.56 7.18
C ILE A 97 1.84 0.83 6.59
N ARG A 98 2.11 2.06 6.13
CA ARG A 98 3.43 2.43 5.59
C ARG A 98 4.56 2.16 6.59
N ILE A 99 4.40 2.54 7.85
CA ILE A 99 5.40 2.32 8.91
C ILE A 99 5.64 0.82 9.11
N MET A 100 4.58 0.03 9.19
CA MET A 100 4.68 -1.43 9.34
C MET A 100 5.38 -2.07 8.14
N THR A 101 5.04 -1.66 6.92
CA THR A 101 5.65 -2.17 5.69
C THR A 101 7.15 -1.90 5.65
N VAL A 102 7.60 -0.69 6.01
CA VAL A 102 9.04 -0.37 6.09
C VAL A 102 9.72 -1.26 7.13
N SER A 103 9.13 -1.39 8.32
CA SER A 103 9.69 -2.22 9.40
C SER A 103 9.81 -3.70 9.00
N LEU A 104 8.87 -4.21 8.21
CA LEU A 104 8.91 -5.58 7.69
C LEU A 104 9.92 -5.75 6.55
N SER A 105 10.10 -4.71 5.71
CA SER A 105 11.09 -4.70 4.64
C SER A 105 12.52 -4.79 5.21
N ASP A 106 12.80 -4.07 6.31
CA ASP A 106 14.10 -4.07 6.98
C ASP A 106 14.52 -5.46 7.51
N VAL A 107 13.55 -6.33 7.81
CA VAL A 107 13.79 -7.71 8.27
C VAL A 107 13.65 -8.74 7.16
N GLY A 108 13.66 -8.30 5.90
CA GLY A 108 13.58 -9.18 4.72
C GLY A 108 12.19 -9.77 4.47
N VAL A 109 11.14 -9.25 5.12
CA VAL A 109 9.75 -9.66 4.89
C VAL A 109 9.11 -8.70 3.90
N ASP A 110 9.10 -9.11 2.63
CA ASP A 110 8.46 -8.34 1.58
C ASP A 110 6.94 -8.55 1.54
N VAL A 111 6.22 -7.79 2.36
CA VAL A 111 4.76 -7.66 2.30
C VAL A 111 4.31 -6.98 1.00
N LYS A 112 5.20 -6.31 0.28
CA LYS A 112 4.95 -5.59 -0.98
C LYS A 112 5.01 -6.48 -2.22
N THR A 113 5.18 -7.79 -2.10
CA THR A 113 5.09 -8.78 -3.21
C THR A 113 3.73 -8.72 -3.94
N GLY A 114 3.55 -7.72 -4.79
CA GLY A 114 2.31 -7.46 -5.53
C GLY A 114 2.18 -6.04 -6.10
N ALA A 115 2.85 -5.02 -5.55
CA ALA A 115 2.85 -3.69 -6.15
C ALA A 115 4.22 -3.03 -5.95
N MET A 116 4.99 -2.96 -7.02
CA MET A 116 6.06 -1.96 -7.18
C MET A 116 5.49 -0.56 -6.85
N ASP A 117 6.35 0.44 -6.62
CA ASP A 117 6.01 1.87 -6.46
C ASP A 117 5.43 2.49 -7.77
N ILE A 118 4.45 1.79 -8.36
CA ILE A 118 3.68 2.14 -9.53
C ILE A 118 2.91 3.43 -9.25
N ASP A 119 2.34 3.59 -8.05
CA ASP A 119 1.60 4.81 -7.69
C ASP A 119 2.48 6.08 -7.73
N VAL A 120 3.77 5.97 -7.41
CA VAL A 120 4.72 7.10 -7.43
C VAL A 120 5.14 7.45 -8.86
N ILE A 121 5.22 6.47 -9.77
CA ILE A 121 5.51 6.70 -11.20
C ILE A 121 4.23 7.07 -11.98
N MET A 122 3.06 6.61 -11.53
CA MET A 122 1.77 6.86 -12.16
C MET A 122 1.16 8.20 -11.77
N THR A 123 1.59 8.82 -10.67
CA THR A 123 1.16 10.18 -10.29
C THR A 123 1.37 11.18 -11.42
N GLY A 124 0.31 11.94 -11.77
CA GLY A 124 0.31 12.89 -12.89
C GLY A 124 -0.06 12.31 -14.27
N LYS A 125 -0.12 10.98 -14.46
CA LYS A 125 -0.56 10.37 -15.73
C LYS A 125 -2.09 10.24 -15.81
N PRO A 126 -2.71 10.38 -17.01
CA PRO A 126 -4.16 10.22 -17.21
C PRO A 126 -4.67 8.85 -16.75
N ARG A 127 -5.90 8.80 -16.23
CA ARG A 127 -6.52 7.58 -15.69
C ARG A 127 -6.51 6.42 -16.70
N SER A 128 -6.88 6.69 -17.96
CA SER A 128 -6.84 5.71 -19.05
C SER A 128 -5.45 5.10 -19.27
N LEU A 129 -4.40 5.91 -19.16
CA LEU A 129 -3.03 5.45 -19.34
C LEU A 129 -2.55 4.60 -18.16
N ARG A 130 -2.97 4.94 -16.94
CA ARG A 130 -2.71 4.13 -15.74
C ARG A 130 -3.36 2.75 -15.85
N ASP A 131 -4.63 2.72 -16.24
CA ASP A 131 -5.38 1.48 -16.40
C ASP A 131 -4.74 0.58 -17.48
N SER A 132 -4.25 1.16 -18.58
CA SER A 132 -3.49 0.41 -19.61
C SER A 132 -2.15 -0.13 -19.10
N PHE A 133 -1.39 0.65 -18.33
CA PHE A 133 -0.14 0.16 -17.74
C PHE A 133 -0.37 -0.96 -16.73
N GLN A 134 -1.43 -0.86 -15.93
CA GLN A 134 -1.77 -1.86 -14.93
C GLN A 134 -2.04 -3.23 -15.58
N ARG A 135 -2.81 -3.25 -16.67
CA ARG A 135 -3.09 -4.46 -17.46
C ARG A 135 -1.83 -5.14 -18.01
N VAL A 136 -0.88 -4.34 -18.49
CA VAL A 136 0.41 -4.86 -18.97
C VAL A 136 1.21 -5.48 -17.83
N ILE A 137 1.26 -4.82 -16.68
CA ILE A 137 2.00 -5.30 -15.50
C ILE A 137 1.39 -6.60 -14.96
N GLU A 138 0.06 -6.70 -14.92
CA GLU A 138 -0.66 -7.89 -14.47
C GLU A 138 -0.40 -9.07 -15.41
N THR A 139 -0.47 -8.85 -16.73
CA THR A 139 -0.19 -9.88 -17.74
C THR A 139 1.25 -10.38 -17.62
N VAL A 140 2.23 -9.48 -17.45
CA VAL A 140 3.64 -9.87 -17.21
C VAL A 140 3.76 -10.68 -15.92
N ALA A 141 3.10 -10.26 -14.84
CA ALA A 141 3.15 -10.94 -13.56
C ALA A 141 2.56 -12.36 -13.62
N GLU A 142 1.53 -12.59 -14.41
CA GLU A 142 0.99 -13.93 -14.67
C GLU A 142 2.00 -14.81 -15.41
N MET A 143 2.52 -14.32 -16.54
CA MET A 143 3.44 -15.08 -17.40
C MET A 143 4.78 -15.40 -16.71
N GLU A 144 5.26 -14.48 -15.86
CA GLU A 144 6.47 -14.70 -15.06
C GLU A 144 6.32 -15.83 -14.04
N ARG A 145 5.12 -16.09 -13.50
CA ARG A 145 4.92 -17.17 -12.52
C ARG A 145 5.18 -18.55 -13.12
N GLU A 146 4.93 -18.71 -14.42
CA GLU A 146 5.06 -19.98 -15.12
C GLU A 146 6.46 -20.21 -15.68
N THR A 147 7.11 -19.15 -16.19
CA THR A 147 8.34 -19.27 -16.99
C THR A 147 9.54 -18.50 -16.44
N GLY A 148 9.35 -17.69 -15.40
CA GLY A 148 10.39 -16.87 -14.75
C GLY A 148 10.88 -15.65 -15.54
N THR A 149 10.84 -15.71 -16.88
CA THR A 149 11.11 -14.59 -17.80
C THR A 149 10.11 -14.61 -18.94
N VAL A 150 9.60 -13.45 -19.34
CA VAL A 150 8.57 -13.35 -20.38
C VAL A 150 9.22 -12.93 -21.69
N GLU A 151 8.90 -13.60 -22.80
CA GLU A 151 9.35 -13.14 -24.12
C GLU A 151 8.46 -12.01 -24.62
N GLU A 152 9.07 -10.96 -25.20
CA GLU A 152 8.36 -9.77 -25.64
C GLU A 152 7.31 -10.08 -26.72
N THR A 153 7.64 -10.99 -27.65
CA THR A 153 6.73 -11.46 -28.70
C THR A 153 5.49 -12.15 -28.12
N VAL A 154 5.68 -12.99 -27.11
CA VAL A 154 4.60 -13.74 -26.45
C VAL A 154 3.76 -12.79 -25.59
N LEU A 155 4.39 -11.82 -24.93
CA LEU A 155 3.69 -10.78 -24.17
C LEU A 155 2.79 -9.95 -25.09
N ILE A 156 3.30 -9.51 -26.24
CA ILE A 156 2.51 -8.75 -27.22
C ILE A 156 1.33 -9.59 -27.71
N ALA A 157 1.54 -10.86 -28.04
CA ALA A 157 0.46 -11.76 -28.45
C ALA A 157 -0.60 -11.92 -27.35
N ALA A 158 -0.17 -12.08 -26.09
CA ALA A 158 -1.08 -12.18 -24.94
C ALA A 158 -1.87 -10.89 -24.69
N LEU A 159 -1.28 -9.71 -24.90
CA LEU A 159 -1.95 -8.42 -24.76
C LEU A 159 -2.97 -8.15 -25.87
N VAL A 160 -2.72 -8.65 -27.08
CA VAL A 160 -3.68 -8.57 -28.20
C VAL A 160 -4.88 -9.50 -27.94
N ASP A 161 -4.62 -10.71 -27.47
CA ASP A 161 -5.64 -11.75 -27.29
C ASP A 161 -6.48 -11.54 -26.02
N LYS A 162 -5.84 -11.33 -24.87
CA LYS A 162 -6.53 -11.16 -23.58
C LYS A 162 -7.08 -9.75 -23.37
N GLU A 163 -6.29 -8.72 -23.67
CA GLU A 163 -6.59 -7.34 -23.30
C GLU A 163 -7.15 -6.49 -24.45
N LYS A 164 -7.33 -7.08 -25.64
CA LYS A 164 -7.79 -6.43 -26.88
C LYS A 164 -7.01 -5.14 -27.19
N MET A 165 -5.73 -5.12 -26.84
CA MET A 165 -4.87 -3.97 -27.10
C MET A 165 -4.31 -4.05 -28.52
N GLU A 166 -4.18 -2.90 -29.18
CA GLU A 166 -3.48 -2.89 -30.46
C GLU A 166 -1.99 -3.17 -30.26
N GLU A 167 -1.40 -3.93 -31.19
CA GLU A 167 0.01 -4.32 -31.14
C GLU A 167 0.97 -3.11 -31.02
N ARG A 168 0.61 -2.01 -31.71
CA ARG A 168 1.34 -0.73 -31.64
C ARG A 168 1.27 -0.08 -30.27
N GLU A 169 0.10 -0.12 -29.63
CA GLU A 169 -0.09 0.42 -28.29
C GLU A 169 0.67 -0.40 -27.25
N ALA A 170 0.59 -1.73 -27.35
CA ALA A 170 1.31 -2.65 -26.46
C ALA A 170 2.82 -2.41 -26.48
N ARG A 171 3.44 -2.32 -27.67
CA ARG A 171 4.88 -2.00 -27.79
C ARG A 171 5.23 -0.63 -27.19
N ARG A 172 4.37 0.38 -27.40
CA ARG A 172 4.60 1.72 -26.85
C ARG A 172 4.59 1.71 -25.33
N LEU A 173 3.64 0.99 -24.72
CA LEU A 173 3.52 0.88 -23.27
C LEU A 173 4.67 0.08 -22.66
N ILE A 174 5.05 -1.05 -23.26
CA ILE A 174 6.21 -1.84 -22.83
C ILE A 174 7.48 -1.00 -22.87
N GLY A 175 7.72 -0.27 -23.96
CA GLY A 175 8.88 0.63 -24.07
C GLY A 175 8.88 1.74 -23.02
N GLN A 176 7.71 2.28 -22.67
CA GLN A 176 7.57 3.24 -21.58
C GLN A 176 7.88 2.60 -20.22
N LEU A 177 7.37 1.41 -19.95
CA LEU A 177 7.64 0.68 -18.70
C LEU A 177 9.12 0.31 -18.53
N ILE A 178 9.83 0.02 -19.63
CA ILE A 178 11.28 -0.20 -19.62
C ILE A 178 12.03 1.10 -19.30
N LYS A 179 11.65 2.21 -19.94
CA LYS A 179 12.29 3.52 -19.73
C LYS A 179 12.12 4.02 -18.29
N GLU A 180 10.99 3.72 -17.67
CA GLU A 180 10.68 4.07 -16.27
C GLU A 180 11.29 3.07 -15.27
N GLY A 181 11.99 2.02 -15.73
CA GLY A 181 12.66 1.04 -14.88
C GLY A 181 11.75 0.00 -14.23
N ILE A 182 10.48 -0.08 -14.64
CA ILE A 182 9.48 -1.02 -14.10
C ILE A 182 9.71 -2.42 -14.67
N LEU A 183 10.04 -2.48 -15.95
CA LEU A 183 10.49 -3.69 -16.64
C LEU A 183 11.95 -3.51 -17.02
N TYR A 184 12.71 -4.60 -16.99
CA TYR A 184 14.05 -4.65 -17.56
C TYR A 184 14.18 -5.84 -18.50
N SER A 185 15.19 -5.80 -19.35
CA SER A 185 15.48 -6.86 -20.31
C SER A 185 16.77 -7.58 -19.92
N PRO A 186 16.70 -8.78 -19.30
CA PRO A 186 17.89 -9.56 -18.95
C PRO A 186 18.64 -10.08 -20.19
N LYS A 187 17.89 -10.36 -21.26
CA LYS A 187 18.38 -10.80 -22.58
C LYS A 187 17.56 -10.12 -23.66
N PRO A 188 18.15 -9.80 -24.83
CA PRO A 188 17.39 -9.23 -25.94
C PRO A 188 16.14 -10.06 -26.25
N GLY A 189 14.98 -9.41 -26.30
CA GLY A 189 13.68 -10.06 -26.53
C GLY A 189 13.04 -10.73 -25.30
N ARG A 190 13.68 -10.66 -24.13
CA ARG A 190 13.10 -11.12 -22.85
C ARG A 190 12.91 -9.96 -21.90
N LEU A 191 11.81 -10.00 -21.17
CA LEU A 191 11.36 -9.02 -20.21
C LEU A 191 11.22 -9.68 -18.85
N LYS A 192 11.60 -8.94 -17.81
CA LYS A 192 11.39 -9.30 -16.42
C LYS A 192 11.08 -8.03 -15.63
N ARG A 193 10.24 -8.13 -14.61
CA ARG A 193 10.01 -7.04 -13.65
C ARG A 193 11.27 -6.81 -12.85
N THR A 194 11.66 -5.55 -12.72
CA THR A 194 12.79 -5.15 -11.88
C THR A 194 12.49 -5.60 -10.47
N ALA A 195 13.29 -6.57 -9.97
CA ALA A 195 13.25 -6.94 -8.57
C ALA A 195 13.93 -5.80 -7.80
N GLY A 196 13.16 -5.14 -6.94
CA GLY A 196 13.70 -4.29 -5.88
C GLY A 196 14.06 -5.15 -4.69
#